data_AF-A0A328A803-F1
#
_entry.id   AF-A0A328A803-F1
#
_cell.length_a   1.000
_cell.length_b   1.000
_cell.length_c   1.000
_cell.angle_alpha   90.00
_cell.angle_beta   90.00
_cell.angle_gamma   90.00
#
_symmetry.space_group_name_H-M   'P 1'
#
loop_
_entity.id
_entity.type
_entity.pdbx_description
1 polymer ?
#
loop_
_entity_poly.entity_id
_entity_poly.type
_entity_poly.pdbx_seq_one_letter_code
_entity_poly.pdbx_strand_id
1 'polypeptide(L)'
;PGAWGELGWPALALYASGIFWTLGYDTIYAIQDLEDDALAGVKSTARRLGAATPRAVAGFYGLTVAFAALAGWLAGMNWAFYALLGLYAVRLFQQAWKVRMDQPILALKLFKSNAWAGLILFAAIVAGSFHAPP
;
A
#
# COMPACT_ATOMS: atom_id res chain seq x y z
N PRO A 1 -10.97 18.76 23.88
CA PRO A 1 -12.23 18.09 23.44
C PRO A 1 -12.06 17.46 22.06
N GLY A 2 -12.18 16.13 21.97
CA GLY A 2 -12.05 15.37 20.73
C GLY A 2 -12.24 13.89 21.03
N ALA A 3 -13.34 13.59 21.70
CA ALA A 3 -13.66 12.27 22.22
C ALA A 3 -14.84 11.71 21.41
N TRP A 4 -14.59 10.59 20.71
CA TRP A 4 -15.56 9.60 20.23
C TRP A 4 -16.69 10.10 19.30
N GLY A 5 -16.53 9.90 17.98
CA GLY A 5 -17.67 9.83 17.06
C GLY A 5 -17.47 10.43 15.67
N GLU A 6 -16.51 11.32 15.47
CA GLU A 6 -16.32 11.99 14.18
C GLU A 6 -15.15 11.40 13.41
N LEU A 7 -15.45 10.87 12.22
CA LEU A 7 -14.43 10.39 11.29
C LEU A 7 -13.77 11.61 10.65
N GLY A 8 -12.67 12.07 11.25
CA GLY A 8 -11.92 13.21 10.74
C GLY A 8 -11.34 12.96 9.34
N TRP A 9 -11.17 14.03 8.56
CA TRP A 9 -10.54 13.98 7.23
C TRP A 9 -9.21 13.20 7.17
N PRO A 10 -8.32 13.26 8.18
CA PRO A 10 -7.11 12.43 8.17
C PRO A 10 -7.40 10.92 8.15
N ALA A 11 -8.42 10.47 8.90
CA ALA A 11 -8.79 9.06 8.96
C ALA A 11 -9.37 8.58 7.63
N LEU A 12 -10.18 9.41 6.96
CA LEU A 12 -10.69 9.11 5.61
C LEU A 12 -9.57 9.01 4.57
N ALA A 13 -8.62 9.93 4.58
CA ALA A 13 -7.46 9.88 3.70
C ALA A 13 -6.61 8.63 3.95
N LEU A 14 -6.36 8.29 5.22
CA LEU A 14 -5.62 7.08 5.57
C LEU A 14 -6.37 5.80 5.17
N TYR A 15 -7.70 5.79 5.29
CA TYR A 15 -8.54 4.69 4.82
C TYR A 15 -8.46 4.51 3.31
N ALA A 16 -8.53 5.61 2.54
CA ALA A 16 -8.34 5.58 1.09
C ALA A 16 -6.95 5.05 0.70
N SER A 17 -5.90 5.47 1.42
CA SER A 17 -4.56 4.89 1.27
C SER A 17 -4.58 3.36 1.47
N GLY A 18 -5.25 2.89 2.52
CA GLY A 18 -5.45 1.46 2.80
C GLY A 18 -6.12 0.72 1.65
N ILE A 19 -7.20 1.26 1.07
CA ILE A 19 -7.88 0.67 -0.10
C ILE A 19 -6.90 0.45 -1.26
N PHE A 20 -6.16 1.49 -1.65
CA PHE A 20 -5.20 1.36 -2.75
C PHE A 20 -4.04 0.43 -2.42
N TRP A 21 -3.64 0.37 -1.15
CA TRP A 21 -2.60 -0.55 -0.73
C TRP A 21 -3.05 -2.00 -0.87
N THR A 22 -4.27 -2.29 -0.42
CA THR A 22 -4.96 -3.59 -0.59
C THR A 22 -5.08 -3.96 -2.05
N LEU A 23 -5.59 -3.06 -2.89
CA LEU A 23 -5.64 -3.30 -4.34
C LEU A 23 -4.27 -3.63 -4.93
N GLY A 24 -3.22 -2.95 -4.49
CA GLY A 24 -1.85 -3.20 -4.93
C GLY A 24 -1.36 -4.60 -4.56
N TYR A 25 -1.37 -4.97 -3.27
CA TYR A 25 -0.83 -6.27 -2.86
C TYR A 25 -1.74 -7.46 -3.26
N ASP A 26 -3.07 -7.28 -3.34
CA ASP A 26 -3.99 -8.32 -3.82
C ASP A 26 -3.79 -8.57 -5.32
N THR A 27 -3.49 -7.52 -6.08
CA THR A 27 -3.14 -7.66 -7.51
C THR A 27 -1.84 -8.44 -7.69
N ILE A 28 -0.87 -8.28 -6.79
CA ILE A 28 0.34 -9.12 -6.77
C ILE A 28 -0.04 -10.56 -6.42
N TYR A 29 -0.85 -10.77 -5.39
CA TYR A 29 -1.25 -12.10 -4.95
C TYR A 29 -2.03 -12.86 -6.03
N ALA A 30 -2.86 -12.19 -6.82
CA ALA A 30 -3.57 -12.79 -7.95
C ALA A 30 -2.66 -13.36 -9.06
N ILE A 31 -1.34 -13.07 -9.05
CA ILE A 31 -0.35 -13.74 -9.91
C ILE A 31 -0.05 -15.16 -9.43
N GLN A 32 -0.18 -15.42 -8.12
CA GLN A 32 -0.01 -16.75 -7.56
C GLN A 32 -1.12 -17.71 -8.01
N ASP A 33 -2.35 -17.22 -8.10
CA ASP A 33 -3.53 -18.03 -8.39
C ASP A 33 -3.80 -18.16 -9.90
N LEU A 34 -2.89 -17.68 -10.76
CA LEU A 34 -3.15 -17.47 -12.18
C LEU A 34 -3.35 -18.78 -12.97
N GLU A 35 -2.57 -19.82 -12.66
CA GLU A 35 -2.71 -21.17 -13.24
C GLU A 35 -3.94 -21.89 -12.70
N ASP A 36 -4.13 -21.89 -11.39
CA ASP A 36 -5.27 -22.54 -10.73
C ASP A 36 -6.60 -21.91 -11.16
N ASP A 37 -6.66 -20.58 -11.22
CA ASP A 37 -7.85 -19.88 -11.67
C ASP A 37 -8.15 -20.12 -13.16
N ALA A 38 -7.12 -20.39 -13.97
CA ALA A 38 -7.28 -20.73 -15.39
C ALA A 38 -7.89 -22.12 -15.55
N LEU A 39 -7.42 -23.09 -14.75
CA LEU A 39 -7.98 -24.45 -14.70
C LEU A 39 -9.42 -24.45 -14.17
N ALA A 40 -9.74 -23.59 -13.20
CA ALA A 40 -11.07 -23.46 -12.61
C ALA A 40 -12.06 -22.60 -13.43
N GLY A 41 -11.62 -21.96 -14.52
CA GLY A 41 -12.48 -21.10 -15.35
C GLY A 41 -12.93 -19.79 -14.69
N VAL A 42 -12.29 -19.39 -13.59
CA VAL A 42 -12.54 -18.11 -12.90
C VAL A 42 -12.08 -16.95 -13.79
N LYS A 43 -12.32 -15.68 -13.45
CA LYS A 43 -11.74 -14.50 -14.13
C LYS A 43 -11.09 -13.56 -13.10
N SER A 44 -9.81 -13.75 -12.81
CA SER A 44 -9.09 -12.91 -11.83
C SER A 44 -8.57 -11.59 -12.43
N THR A 45 -8.37 -10.60 -11.55
CA THR A 45 -7.87 -9.25 -11.91
C THR A 45 -6.52 -9.31 -12.62
N ALA A 46 -5.60 -10.17 -12.17
CA ALA A 46 -4.30 -10.35 -12.81
C ALA A 46 -4.41 -10.92 -14.24
N ARG A 47 -5.40 -11.80 -14.51
CA ARG A 47 -5.67 -12.25 -15.89
C ARG A 47 -6.27 -11.15 -16.76
N ARG A 48 -7.15 -10.32 -16.22
CA ARG A 48 -7.71 -9.17 -16.94
C ARG A 48 -6.64 -8.11 -17.25
N LEU A 49 -5.72 -7.87 -16.32
CA LEU A 49 -4.63 -6.89 -16.49
C LEU A 49 -3.47 -7.43 -17.34
N GLY A 50 -3.19 -8.74 -17.27
CA GLY A 50 -2.14 -9.38 -18.06
C GLY A 50 -0.79 -8.69 -17.90
N ALA A 51 -0.17 -8.30 -19.02
CA ALA A 51 1.11 -7.59 -19.03
C ALA A 51 1.06 -6.18 -18.39
N ALA A 52 -0.12 -5.62 -18.15
CA ALA A 52 -0.27 -4.32 -17.49
C ALA A 52 -0.21 -4.41 -15.96
N THR A 53 -0.24 -5.61 -15.37
CA THR A 53 -0.26 -5.82 -13.91
C THR A 53 0.82 -5.05 -13.16
N PRO A 54 2.12 -5.07 -13.56
CA PRO A 54 3.14 -4.30 -12.84
C PRO A 54 2.87 -2.78 -12.85
N ARG A 55 2.31 -2.25 -13.95
CA ARG A 55 1.96 -0.82 -14.06
C ARG A 55 0.75 -0.49 -13.19
N ALA A 56 -0.25 -1.37 -13.14
CA ALA A 56 -1.41 -1.19 -12.28
C ALA A 56 -1.01 -1.18 -10.80
N VAL A 57 -0.16 -2.13 -10.37
CA VAL A 57 0.40 -2.17 -9.02
C VAL A 57 1.17 -0.88 -8.69
N ALA A 58 2.01 -0.40 -9.62
CA ALA A 58 2.71 0.87 -9.43
C ALA A 58 1.75 2.06 -9.26
N GLY A 59 0.66 2.10 -10.04
CA GLY A 59 -0.38 3.13 -9.92
C GLY A 59 -1.11 3.08 -8.58
N PHE A 60 -1.52 1.89 -8.13
CA PHE A 60 -2.15 1.70 -6.83
C PHE A 60 -1.23 2.12 -5.69
N TYR A 61 0.02 1.69 -5.69
CA TYR A 61 0.99 2.10 -4.68
C TYR A 61 1.32 3.60 -4.72
N GLY A 62 1.32 4.22 -5.91
CA GLY A 62 1.42 5.68 -6.02
C GLY A 62 0.27 6.39 -5.31
N LEU A 63 -0.97 5.92 -5.51
CA LEU A 63 -2.15 6.46 -4.82
C LEU A 63 -2.10 6.18 -3.31
N THR A 64 -1.64 5.00 -2.88
CA THR A 64 -1.39 4.71 -1.46
C THR A 64 -0.51 5.76 -0.82
N VAL A 65 0.67 6.04 -1.41
CA VAL A 65 1.61 7.02 -0.87
C VAL A 65 1.02 8.43 -0.87
N ALA A 66 0.29 8.81 -1.94
CA ALA A 66 -0.34 10.13 -2.04
C ALA A 66 -1.40 10.34 -0.95
N PHE A 67 -2.27 9.36 -0.72
CA PHE A 67 -3.29 9.44 0.32
C PHE A 67 -2.71 9.36 1.73
N ALA A 68 -1.64 8.58 1.95
CA ALA A 68 -0.91 8.58 3.22
C ALA A 68 -0.25 9.94 3.49
N ALA A 69 0.37 10.57 2.49
CA ALA A 69 0.93 11.92 2.61
C ALA A 69 -0.16 12.95 2.95
N LEU A 70 -1.31 12.87 2.28
CA LEU A 70 -2.47 13.72 2.55
C LEU A 70 -2.99 13.53 3.99
N ALA A 71 -3.07 12.30 4.47
CA ALA A 71 -3.48 12.01 5.85
C ALA A 71 -2.52 12.65 6.87
N GLY A 72 -1.20 12.53 6.63
CA GLY A 72 -0.18 13.17 7.48
C GLY A 72 -0.28 14.69 7.48
N TRP A 73 -0.51 15.30 6.32
CA TRP A 73 -0.70 16.75 6.19
C TRP A 73 -1.95 17.24 6.93
N LEU A 74 -3.09 16.58 6.73
CA LEU A 74 -4.34 16.91 7.42
C LEU A 74 -4.27 16.71 8.93
N ALA A 75 -3.45 15.77 9.40
CA ALA A 75 -3.23 15.50 10.83
C ALA A 75 -2.14 16.38 11.47
N GLY A 76 -1.48 17.26 10.69
CA GLY A 76 -0.39 18.10 11.21
C GLY A 76 0.85 17.32 11.64
N MET A 77 1.13 16.17 11.00
CA MET A 77 2.28 15.34 11.34
C MET A 77 3.61 16.06 11.10
N ASN A 78 4.60 15.78 11.95
CA ASN A 78 5.93 16.38 11.86
C ASN A 78 6.78 15.81 10.71
N TRP A 79 8.01 16.32 10.52
CA TRP A 79 8.92 15.90 9.45
C TRP A 79 9.31 14.40 9.49
N ALA A 80 9.34 13.77 10.66
CA ALA A 80 9.72 12.37 10.82
C ALA A 80 8.72 11.43 10.15
N PHE A 81 7.42 11.80 10.13
CA PHE A 81 6.41 11.09 9.34
C PHE A 81 6.81 11.01 7.86
N TYR A 82 7.14 12.16 7.26
CA TYR A 82 7.44 12.23 5.83
C TYR A 82 8.76 11.52 5.47
N ALA A 83 9.74 11.53 6.37
CA ALA A 83 10.98 10.77 6.20
C ALA A 83 10.72 9.25 6.11
N LEU A 84 9.92 8.71 7.05
CA LEU A 84 9.55 7.29 7.06
C LEU A 84 8.53 6.94 5.96
N LEU A 85 7.67 7.88 5.57
CA LEU A 85 6.80 7.73 4.41
C LEU A 85 7.62 7.61 3.12
N GLY A 86 8.74 8.33 3.01
CA GLY A 86 9.69 8.16 1.90
C GLY A 86 10.26 6.74 1.84
N LEU A 87 10.64 6.16 2.99
CA LEU A 87 11.08 4.76 3.08
C LEU A 87 9.97 3.78 2.67
N TYR A 88 8.73 4.03 3.12
CA TYR A 88 7.56 3.25 2.71
C TYR A 88 7.34 3.30 1.20
N ALA A 89 7.41 4.49 0.59
CA ALA A 89 7.28 4.69 -0.85
C ALA A 89 8.36 3.94 -1.64
N VAL A 90 9.62 4.01 -1.21
CA VAL A 90 10.73 3.25 -1.82
C VAL A 90 10.46 1.75 -1.75
N ARG A 91 9.97 1.24 -0.61
CA ARG A 91 9.65 -0.20 -0.46
C ARG A 91 8.53 -0.64 -1.38
N LEU A 92 7.45 0.15 -1.50
CA LEU A 92 6.36 -0.15 -2.43
C LEU A 92 6.82 -0.07 -3.89
N PHE A 93 7.61 0.92 -4.25
CA PHE A 93 8.18 1.05 -5.60
C PHE A 93 9.06 -0.15 -5.96
N GLN A 94 9.92 -0.59 -5.04
CA GLN A 94 10.74 -1.80 -5.23
C GLN A 94 9.89 -3.06 -5.42
N GLN A 95 8.77 -3.19 -4.72
CA GLN A 95 7.82 -4.28 -4.95
C GLN A 95 7.24 -4.19 -6.36
N ALA A 96 6.64 -3.05 -6.73
CA ALA A 96 6.04 -2.84 -8.05
C ALA A 96 7.03 -3.12 -9.20
N TRP A 97 8.29 -2.69 -9.06
CA TRP A 97 9.34 -2.94 -10.06
C TRP A 97 9.69 -4.42 -10.22
N LYS A 98 9.62 -5.20 -9.12
CA LYS A 98 9.93 -6.64 -9.10
C LYS A 98 8.75 -7.51 -9.52
N VAL A 99 7.53 -6.99 -9.62
CA VAL A 99 6.38 -7.78 -10.06
C VAL A 99 6.64 -8.35 -11.46
N ARG A 100 6.42 -9.66 -11.59
CA ARG A 100 6.60 -10.43 -12.81
C ARG A 100 5.48 -11.46 -12.89
N MET A 101 4.80 -11.52 -14.04
CA MET A 101 3.62 -12.38 -14.24
C MET A 101 3.96 -13.87 -14.32
N ASP A 102 5.20 -14.18 -14.72
CA ASP A 102 5.76 -15.52 -14.89
C ASP A 102 6.42 -16.07 -13.61
N GLN A 103 6.33 -15.36 -12.48
CA GLN A 103 7.00 -15.73 -11.23
C GLN A 103 6.06 -15.76 -10.02
N PRO A 104 5.14 -16.75 -9.93
CA PRO A 104 4.16 -16.85 -8.84
C PRO A 104 4.81 -16.96 -7.44
N ILE A 105 5.95 -17.65 -7.32
CA ILE A 105 6.70 -17.75 -6.06
C ILE A 105 7.25 -16.38 -5.63
N LEU A 106 7.71 -15.56 -6.58
CA LEU A 106 8.14 -14.19 -6.30
C LEU A 106 6.94 -13.33 -5.89
N ALA A 107 5.81 -13.47 -6.58
CA ALA A 107 4.57 -12.76 -6.24
C ALA A 107 4.14 -13.03 -4.78
N LEU A 108 4.15 -14.29 -4.34
CA LEU A 108 3.85 -14.64 -2.94
C LEU A 108 4.84 -14.00 -1.95
N LYS A 109 6.14 -13.98 -2.28
CA LYS A 109 7.17 -13.33 -1.45
C LYS A 109 6.94 -11.82 -1.35
N LEU A 110 6.61 -11.16 -2.47
CA LEU A 110 6.28 -9.74 -2.51
C LEU A 110 5.02 -9.44 -1.70
N PHE A 111 3.95 -10.21 -1.89
CA PHE A 111 2.72 -10.12 -1.10
C PHE A 111 3.02 -10.18 0.41
N LYS A 112 3.71 -11.24 0.88
CA LYS A 112 4.10 -11.39 2.29
C LYS A 112 4.97 -10.24 2.81
N SER A 113 5.78 -9.63 1.94
CA SER A 113 6.62 -8.49 2.33
C SER A 113 5.82 -7.22 2.69
N ASN A 114 4.53 -7.16 2.36
CA ASN A 114 3.67 -6.04 2.75
C ASN A 114 3.48 -5.93 4.27
N ALA A 115 3.67 -7.00 5.05
CA ALA A 115 3.71 -6.88 6.51
C ALA A 115 4.78 -5.86 6.97
N TRP A 116 5.95 -5.88 6.33
CA TRP A 116 7.01 -4.90 6.61
C TRP A 116 6.66 -3.50 6.11
N ALA A 117 5.99 -3.38 4.96
CA ALA A 117 5.52 -2.09 4.47
C ALA A 117 4.51 -1.47 5.46
N GLY A 118 3.57 -2.26 5.98
CA GLY A 118 2.64 -1.84 7.03
C GLY A 118 3.35 -1.39 8.30
N LEU A 119 4.38 -2.12 8.73
CA LEU A 119 5.18 -1.74 9.90
C LEU A 119 5.91 -0.40 9.70
N ILE A 120 6.43 -0.13 8.50
CA ILE A 120 7.07 1.16 8.18
C ILE A 120 6.06 2.30 8.24
N LEU A 121 4.86 2.12 7.66
CA LEU A 121 3.81 3.14 7.72
C LEU A 121 3.33 3.37 9.16
N PHE A 122 3.17 2.30 9.94
CA PHE A 122 2.85 2.41 11.37
C PHE A 122 3.92 3.20 12.13
N ALA A 123 5.20 2.87 11.93
CA ALA A 123 6.31 3.60 12.51
C ALA A 123 6.33 5.08 12.09
N ALA A 124 5.98 5.37 10.83
CA ALA A 124 5.84 6.74 10.33
C ALA A 124 4.78 7.52 11.11
N ILE A 125 3.59 6.93 11.31
CA ILE A 125 2.49 7.56 12.06
C ILE A 125 2.89 7.79 13.52
N VAL A 126 3.52 6.81 14.16
CA VAL A 126 3.99 6.91 15.55
C VAL A 126 5.06 8.00 15.68
N ALA A 127 6.09 8.01 14.83
CA ALA A 127 7.15 9.02 14.86
C ALA A 127 6.60 10.44 14.56
N GLY A 128 5.62 10.51 13.66
CA GLY A 128 4.97 11.74 13.22
C GLY A 128 4.07 12.41 14.26
N SER A 129 3.48 11.62 15.14
CA SER A 129 2.50 12.10 16.13
C SER A 129 3.16 12.73 17.35
N PHE A 130 4.44 12.39 17.62
CA PHE A 130 5.21 13.04 18.67
C PHE A 130 5.46 14.51 18.32
N HIS A 131 4.81 15.40 19.04
CA HIS A 131 5.16 16.81 19.05
C HIS A 131 6.11 17.03 20.23
N ALA A 132 7.22 17.76 20.01
CA ALA A 132 8.03 18.21 21.13
C ALA A 132 7.14 19.01 22.09
N PRO A 133 7.25 18.80 23.41
CA PRO A 133 6.54 19.66 24.36
C PRO A 133 6.93 21.13 24.11
N PRO A 134 6.00 22.07 24.33
CA PRO A 134 6.21 23.49 24.10
C PRO A 134 7.39 24.07 24.89
#